data_AF-A0A497U244-F1
#
_entry.id   AF-A0A497U244-F1
#
_cell.length_a   1.000
_cell.length_b   1.000
_cell.length_c   1.000
_cell.angle_alpha   90.00
_cell.angle_beta   90.00
_cell.angle_gamma   90.00
#
_symmetry.space_group_name_H-M   'P 1'
#
loop_
_entity.id
_entity.type
_entity.pdbx_description
1 polymer ?
#
loop_
_entity_poly.entity_id
_entity_poly.type
_entity_poly.pdbx_seq_one_letter_code
_entity_poly.pdbx_strand_id
1 'polypeptide(L)'
;MKILVPFLLVFLIISCKKEESLSYESMEDINKKITQNKPFFDFDEVIHYQIPIDENEYYDLILADTISEKGKIFEFLLREPCPETKEEKIKFKEAIKSVDKVENTAINPKYYDELRTQIFAEKRCNQFFIAACDPIYRDIFIFKMNKEETGMAKICFKCGLYSFSNKSAIVDCFNMNGELSRLKKIISENKKS
;
A
#
# COMPACT_ATOMS: atom_id res chain seq x y z
N MET A 1 54.05 51.02 26.03
CA MET A 1 53.66 49.65 25.61
C MET A 1 52.22 49.45 26.08
N LYS A 2 51.23 49.68 25.22
CA LYS A 2 50.45 48.64 24.53
C LYS A 2 49.72 47.72 25.55
N ILE A 3 48.40 47.60 25.65
CA ILE A 3 47.28 47.81 24.71
C ILE A 3 45.97 47.89 25.54
N LEU A 4 45.07 48.81 25.18
CA LEU A 4 43.63 48.77 25.43
C LEU A 4 43.02 47.65 24.57
N VAL A 5 42.29 46.69 25.16
CA VAL A 5 41.36 45.83 24.41
C VAL A 5 39.94 46.08 24.90
N PRO A 6 39.16 46.93 24.22
CA PRO A 6 37.71 46.87 24.26
C PRO A 6 37.18 45.90 23.18
N PHE A 7 35.94 45.47 23.35
CA PHE A 7 35.06 44.89 22.33
C PHE A 7 35.41 43.50 21.76
N LEU A 8 34.57 42.52 22.09
CA LEU A 8 33.93 41.73 21.03
C LEU A 8 32.56 41.18 21.49
N LEU A 9 31.60 42.10 21.60
CA LEU A 9 30.19 41.78 21.41
C LEU A 9 29.95 41.90 19.90
N VAL A 10 30.06 40.79 19.18
CA VAL A 10 29.60 40.69 17.79
C VAL A 10 28.73 39.45 17.69
N PHE A 11 27.45 39.74 17.49
CA PHE A 11 26.43 38.83 17.00
C PHE A 11 26.93 38.07 15.76
N LEU A 12 26.93 36.74 15.83
CA LEU A 12 26.65 35.89 14.67
C LEU A 12 25.35 35.15 14.94
N ILE A 13 24.27 35.95 14.91
CA ILE A 13 22.98 35.48 14.44
C ILE A 13 23.10 34.87 13.03
N ILE A 14 22.14 34.00 12.74
CA ILE A 14 21.77 33.47 11.43
C ILE A 14 22.64 32.32 10.92
N SER A 15 22.46 31.14 11.52
CA SER A 15 22.41 29.90 10.74
C SER A 15 21.32 28.98 11.25
N CYS A 16 20.06 29.41 11.15
CA CYS A 16 19.00 28.46 10.88
C CYS A 16 18.92 28.36 9.36
N LYS A 17 19.45 27.28 8.79
CA LYS A 17 18.96 26.85 7.48
C LYS A 17 17.46 26.69 7.65
N LYS A 18 16.68 27.46 6.87
CA LYS A 18 15.24 27.27 6.77
C LYS A 18 15.05 25.82 6.36
N GLU A 19 14.63 25.00 7.31
CA GLU A 19 14.19 23.65 7.03
C GLU A 19 13.07 23.80 6.00
N GLU A 20 13.26 23.16 4.85
CA GLU A 20 12.27 23.14 3.80
C GLU A 20 11.09 22.36 4.36
N SER A 21 10.11 23.08 4.92
CA SER A 21 8.93 22.49 5.51
C SER A 21 8.23 21.70 4.40
N LEU A 22 8.29 20.37 4.46
CA LEU A 22 7.44 19.50 3.67
C LEU A 22 6.00 20.02 3.80
N SER A 23 5.47 20.62 2.74
CA SER A 23 4.09 21.07 2.71
C SER A 23 3.21 19.84 2.56
N TYR A 24 2.83 19.24 3.67
CA TYR A 24 1.82 18.20 3.67
C TYR A 24 0.51 18.84 3.21
N GLU A 25 -0.09 18.26 2.17
CA GLU A 25 -1.40 18.67 1.71
C GLU A 25 -2.40 18.53 2.87
N SER A 26 -3.18 19.58 3.13
CA SER A 26 -4.12 19.53 4.23
C SER A 26 -5.21 18.50 3.93
N MET A 27 -5.76 17.87 4.96
CA MET A 27 -6.87 16.95 4.80
C MET A 27 -8.10 17.59 4.13
N GLU A 28 -8.31 18.89 4.33
CA GLU A 28 -9.36 19.63 3.65
C GLU A 28 -9.11 19.67 2.14
N ASP A 29 -7.86 19.87 1.72
CA ASP A 29 -7.48 19.90 0.31
C ASP A 29 -7.56 18.51 -0.35
N ILE A 30 -7.13 17.46 0.36
CA ILE A 30 -7.33 16.07 -0.07
C ILE A 30 -8.83 15.79 -0.27
N ASN A 31 -9.68 16.15 0.71
CA ASN A 31 -11.13 15.93 0.64
C ASN A 31 -11.82 16.71 -0.50
N LYS A 32 -11.28 17.86 -0.90
CA LYS A 32 -11.77 18.64 -2.06
C LYS A 32 -11.51 17.93 -3.38
N LYS A 33 -10.41 17.19 -3.50
CA LYS A 33 -10.05 16.43 -4.71
C LYS A 33 -10.81 15.10 -4.82
N ILE A 34 -11.26 14.55 -3.69
CA ILE A 34 -11.99 13.27 -3.63
C ILE A 34 -13.36 13.37 -4.30
N THR A 35 -13.62 12.45 -5.22
CA THR A 35 -14.97 12.17 -5.72
C THR A 35 -15.54 10.98 -4.94
N GLN A 36 -16.47 11.26 -4.01
CA GLN A 36 -17.01 10.25 -3.11
C GLN A 36 -17.54 9.02 -3.87
N ASN A 37 -17.06 7.83 -3.47
CA ASN A 37 -17.38 6.53 -4.05
C ASN A 37 -16.90 6.33 -5.51
N LYS A 38 -16.02 7.19 -6.04
CA LYS A 38 -15.35 6.92 -7.31
C LYS A 38 -14.48 5.66 -7.16
N PRO A 39 -14.71 4.61 -7.97
CA PRO A 39 -13.98 3.36 -7.85
C PRO A 39 -12.52 3.53 -8.24
N PHE A 40 -11.64 2.77 -7.59
CA PHE A 40 -10.23 2.68 -7.96
C PHE A 40 -10.02 1.89 -9.25
N PHE A 41 -10.88 0.92 -9.53
CA PHE A 41 -10.74 0.00 -10.66
C PHE A 41 -12.10 -0.30 -11.27
N ASP A 42 -12.14 -0.43 -12.59
CA ASP A 42 -13.24 -1.06 -13.31
C ASP A 42 -12.98 -2.56 -13.41
N PHE A 43 -13.98 -3.38 -13.06
CA PHE A 43 -13.83 -4.84 -13.09
C PHE A 43 -15.15 -5.59 -13.24
N ASP A 44 -15.06 -6.77 -13.86
CA ASP A 44 -16.04 -7.85 -13.91
C ASP A 44 -15.54 -9.14 -13.24
N GLU A 45 -14.27 -9.19 -12.85
CA GLU A 45 -13.65 -10.30 -12.13
C GLU A 45 -12.64 -9.77 -11.10
N VAL A 46 -12.63 -10.37 -9.91
CA VAL A 46 -11.62 -10.11 -8.87
C VAL A 46 -11.05 -11.44 -8.40
N ILE A 47 -9.74 -11.60 -8.51
CA ILE A 47 -9.02 -12.76 -7.95
C ILE A 47 -8.26 -12.31 -6.72
N HIS A 48 -8.53 -12.94 -5.57
CA HIS A 48 -7.77 -12.78 -4.34
C HIS A 48 -6.71 -13.88 -4.25
N TYR A 49 -5.45 -13.49 -4.14
CA TYR A 49 -4.32 -14.35 -3.80
C TYR A 49 -3.97 -14.15 -2.33
N GLN A 50 -3.78 -15.26 -1.62
CA GLN A 50 -3.28 -15.28 -0.26
C GLN A 50 -1.97 -16.08 -0.22
N ILE A 51 -0.89 -15.42 0.19
CA ILE A 51 0.44 -16.02 0.31
C ILE A 51 0.62 -16.54 1.74
N PRO A 52 0.71 -17.88 1.96
CA PRO A 52 0.70 -18.48 3.30
C PRO A 52 2.11 -18.54 3.89
N ILE A 53 2.66 -17.38 4.26
CA ILE A 53 3.96 -17.30 4.96
C ILE A 53 3.80 -16.65 6.33
N ASP A 54 4.42 -17.26 7.35
CA ASP A 54 4.54 -16.64 8.66
C ASP A 54 5.47 -15.43 8.60
N GLU A 55 5.24 -14.45 9.49
CA GLU A 55 6.08 -13.28 9.53
C GLU A 55 7.53 -13.58 9.91
N ASN A 56 7.77 -14.50 10.86
CA ASN A 56 9.13 -14.88 11.21
C ASN A 56 9.79 -15.65 10.07
N GLU A 57 9.07 -16.58 9.43
CA GLU A 57 9.58 -17.28 8.23
C GLU A 57 9.97 -16.28 7.13
N TYR A 58 9.16 -15.25 6.91
CA TYR A 58 9.49 -14.20 5.95
C TYR A 58 10.78 -13.46 6.33
N TYR A 59 10.91 -13.01 7.59
CA TYR A 59 12.10 -12.30 8.04
C TYR A 59 13.35 -13.19 8.03
N ASP A 60 13.24 -14.47 8.36
CA ASP A 60 14.34 -15.43 8.26
C ASP A 60 14.88 -15.55 6.82
N LEU A 61 14.00 -15.41 5.81
CA LEU A 61 14.40 -15.45 4.40
C LEU A 61 15.11 -14.18 3.93
N ILE A 62 14.71 -13.01 4.43
CA ILE A 62 15.19 -11.71 3.92
C ILE A 62 16.31 -11.09 4.77
N LEU A 63 16.47 -11.51 6.02
CA LEU A 63 17.53 -11.03 6.92
C LEU A 63 18.76 -11.97 6.97
N ALA A 64 18.75 -13.05 6.19
CA ALA A 64 19.90 -13.93 6.05
C ALA A 64 21.11 -13.18 5.44
N ASP A 65 22.32 -13.55 5.84
CA ASP A 65 23.58 -12.98 5.32
C ASP A 65 23.66 -13.02 3.78
N THR A 66 22.99 -13.99 3.16
CA THR A 66 22.79 -14.06 1.71
C THR A 66 21.33 -14.40 1.42
N ILE A 67 20.60 -13.47 0.80
CA ILE A 67 19.20 -13.64 0.43
C ILE A 67 19.11 -14.68 -0.68
N SER A 68 18.41 -15.79 -0.40
CA SER A 68 18.12 -16.85 -1.37
C SER A 68 17.21 -16.34 -2.50
N GLU A 69 17.13 -17.08 -3.61
CA GLU A 69 16.18 -16.74 -4.68
C GLU A 69 14.72 -16.74 -4.20
N LYS A 70 14.38 -17.68 -3.31
CA LYS A 70 13.10 -17.69 -2.59
C LYS A 70 12.91 -16.36 -1.83
N GLY A 71 13.90 -15.93 -1.06
CA GLY A 71 13.86 -14.67 -0.32
C GLY A 71 13.59 -13.45 -1.21
N LYS A 72 14.26 -13.35 -2.36
CA LYS A 72 14.04 -12.26 -3.33
C LYS A 72 12.63 -12.26 -3.91
N ILE A 73 12.12 -13.45 -4.26
CA ILE A 73 10.73 -13.61 -4.74
C ILE A 73 9.74 -13.13 -3.67
N PHE A 74 9.93 -13.53 -2.40
CA PHE A 74 9.07 -13.09 -1.31
C PHE A 74 9.20 -11.59 -1.01
N GLU A 75 10.39 -11.01 -1.09
CA GLU A 75 10.59 -9.56 -0.96
C GLU A 75 9.81 -8.80 -2.04
N PHE A 76 9.96 -9.20 -3.30
CA PHE A 76 9.23 -8.63 -4.43
C PHE A 76 7.69 -8.78 -4.28
N LEU A 77 7.23 -9.96 -3.84
CA LEU A 77 5.79 -10.21 -3.69
C LEU A 77 5.18 -9.54 -2.45
N LEU A 78 5.91 -9.40 -1.35
CA LEU A 78 5.33 -9.02 -0.05
C LEU A 78 5.73 -7.63 0.46
N ARG A 79 6.87 -7.08 0.03
CA ARG A 79 7.37 -5.79 0.53
C ARG A 79 7.17 -4.67 -0.48
N GLU A 80 7.51 -4.95 -1.74
CA GLU A 80 7.44 -3.96 -2.80
C GLU A 80 5.99 -3.48 -3.06
N PRO A 81 5.78 -2.26 -3.57
CA PRO A 81 4.46 -1.81 -3.99
C PRO A 81 3.91 -2.63 -5.16
N CYS A 82 2.66 -2.36 -5.57
CA CYS A 82 2.12 -2.95 -6.80
C CYS A 82 3.04 -2.65 -8.00
N PRO A 83 3.29 -3.62 -8.90
CA PRO A 83 4.08 -3.41 -10.10
C PRO A 83 3.44 -2.36 -11.02
N GLU A 84 4.25 -1.47 -11.58
CA GLU A 84 3.76 -0.33 -12.36
C GLU A 84 3.92 -0.59 -13.86
N THR A 85 5.08 -1.10 -14.26
CA THR A 85 5.40 -1.36 -15.67
C THR A 85 4.86 -2.70 -16.15
N LYS A 86 4.72 -2.85 -17.48
CA LYS A 86 4.33 -4.12 -18.09
C LYS A 86 5.30 -5.26 -17.75
N GLU A 87 6.59 -4.96 -17.71
CA GLU A 87 7.63 -5.95 -17.40
C GLU A 87 7.54 -6.41 -15.94
N GLU A 88 7.39 -5.47 -14.99
CA GLU A 88 7.21 -5.81 -13.58
C GLU A 88 5.94 -6.63 -13.35
N LYS A 89 4.85 -6.32 -14.05
CA LYS A 89 3.61 -7.12 -13.97
C LYS A 89 3.78 -8.55 -14.47
N ILE A 90 4.58 -8.75 -15.53
CA ILE A 90 4.91 -10.10 -16.02
C ILE A 90 5.75 -10.85 -14.98
N LYS A 91 6.83 -10.23 -14.48
CA LYS A 91 7.67 -10.79 -13.42
C LYS A 91 6.87 -11.11 -12.17
N PHE A 92 5.94 -10.25 -11.79
CA PHE A 92 5.04 -10.46 -10.66
C PHE A 92 4.15 -11.70 -10.84
N LYS A 93 3.56 -11.86 -12.03
CA LYS A 93 2.74 -13.03 -12.36
C LYS A 93 3.55 -14.33 -12.39
N GLU A 94 4.82 -14.27 -12.78
CA GLU A 94 5.73 -15.41 -12.74
C GLU A 94 6.12 -15.75 -11.30
N ALA A 95 6.49 -14.73 -10.52
CA ALA A 95 6.85 -14.86 -9.11
C ALA A 95 5.71 -15.44 -8.26
N ILE A 96 4.47 -14.94 -8.42
CA ILE A 96 3.35 -15.46 -7.62
C ILE A 96 3.01 -16.92 -7.94
N LYS A 97 3.28 -17.36 -9.19
CA LYS A 97 3.09 -18.75 -9.62
C LYS A 97 4.21 -19.68 -9.17
N SER A 98 5.40 -19.16 -8.87
CA SER A 98 6.53 -19.96 -8.40
C SER A 98 6.49 -20.23 -6.88
N VAL A 99 5.60 -19.55 -6.14
CA VAL A 99 5.41 -19.78 -4.72
C VAL A 99 4.46 -20.97 -4.50
N ASP A 100 4.93 -21.96 -3.74
CA ASP A 100 4.12 -23.10 -3.35
C ASP A 100 2.94 -22.70 -2.44
N LYS A 101 1.82 -23.40 -2.58
CA LYS A 101 0.63 -23.29 -1.72
C LYS A 101 -0.06 -21.92 -1.72
N VAL A 102 0.23 -21.02 -2.68
CA VAL A 102 -0.55 -19.79 -2.83
C VAL A 102 -2.00 -20.14 -3.10
N GLU A 103 -2.89 -19.76 -2.19
CA GLU A 103 -4.33 -19.84 -2.42
C GLU A 103 -4.72 -18.72 -3.36
N ASN A 104 -5.51 -19.02 -4.39
CA ASN A 104 -6.18 -18.01 -5.17
C ASN A 104 -7.66 -18.37 -5.29
N THR A 105 -8.52 -17.37 -5.18
CA THR A 105 -9.97 -17.56 -5.19
C THR A 105 -10.62 -16.40 -5.94
N ALA A 106 -11.52 -16.72 -6.85
CA ALA A 106 -12.39 -15.74 -7.46
C ALA A 106 -13.37 -15.22 -6.38
N ILE A 107 -13.47 -13.90 -6.24
CA ILE A 107 -14.46 -13.31 -5.35
C ILE A 107 -15.84 -13.44 -6.00
N ASN A 108 -16.82 -13.89 -5.21
CA ASN A 108 -18.19 -14.07 -5.66
C ASN A 108 -18.76 -12.73 -6.15
N PRO A 109 -19.39 -12.69 -7.35
CA PRO A 109 -19.96 -11.47 -7.93
C PRO A 109 -20.93 -10.72 -7.02
N LYS A 110 -21.57 -11.40 -6.05
CA LYS A 110 -22.46 -10.76 -5.07
C LYS A 110 -21.75 -9.67 -4.22
N TYR A 111 -20.43 -9.70 -4.14
CA TYR A 111 -19.63 -8.71 -3.40
C TYR A 111 -19.11 -7.56 -4.27
N TYR A 112 -19.28 -7.59 -5.59
CA TYR A 112 -18.65 -6.62 -6.49
C TYR A 112 -19.10 -5.18 -6.23
N ASP A 113 -20.37 -4.97 -5.89
CA ASP A 113 -20.86 -3.63 -5.58
C ASP A 113 -20.27 -3.08 -4.28
N GLU A 114 -20.10 -3.92 -3.25
CA GLU A 114 -19.42 -3.52 -2.02
C GLU A 114 -17.93 -3.25 -2.27
N LEU A 115 -17.26 -4.10 -3.05
CA LEU A 115 -15.86 -3.89 -3.43
C LEU A 115 -15.68 -2.58 -4.19
N ARG A 116 -16.56 -2.29 -5.15
CA ARG A 116 -16.45 -1.13 -6.05
C ARG A 116 -16.83 0.19 -5.39
N THR A 117 -17.81 0.19 -4.48
CA THR A 117 -18.37 1.44 -3.93
C THR A 117 -17.99 1.68 -2.47
N GLN A 118 -17.62 0.64 -1.72
CA GLN A 118 -17.36 0.75 -0.29
C GLN A 118 -15.93 0.46 0.13
N ILE A 119 -15.18 -0.32 -0.64
CA ILE A 119 -13.83 -0.74 -0.28
C ILE A 119 -12.82 -0.05 -1.18
N PHE A 120 -12.79 -0.40 -2.46
CA PHE A 120 -11.83 0.14 -3.43
C PHE A 120 -12.42 1.38 -4.12
N ALA A 121 -12.73 2.40 -3.32
CA ALA A 121 -13.30 3.66 -3.79
C ALA A 121 -12.77 4.85 -2.99
N GLU A 122 -12.69 6.01 -3.63
CA GLU A 122 -12.28 7.25 -2.99
C GLU A 122 -13.32 7.63 -1.92
N LYS A 123 -12.86 7.90 -0.70
CA LYS A 123 -13.71 8.25 0.43
C LYS A 123 -13.09 9.39 1.20
N ARG A 124 -13.89 10.39 1.54
CA ARG A 124 -13.45 11.46 2.44
C ARG A 124 -13.20 10.92 3.83
N CYS A 125 -12.30 11.56 4.56
CA CYS A 125 -12.01 11.22 5.95
C CYS A 125 -11.81 12.49 6.79
N ASN A 126 -12.11 12.38 8.09
CA ASN A 126 -11.92 13.44 9.07
C ASN A 126 -10.57 13.34 9.81
N GLN A 127 -9.84 12.27 9.55
CA GLN A 127 -8.46 12.04 10.00
C GLN A 127 -7.88 10.92 9.15
N PHE A 128 -6.56 10.93 8.96
CA PHE A 128 -5.83 9.79 8.44
C PHE A 128 -4.59 9.55 9.29
N PHE A 129 -4.12 8.30 9.31
CA PHE A 129 -2.95 7.89 10.07
C PHE A 129 -1.93 7.28 9.13
N ILE A 130 -0.67 7.69 9.30
CA ILE A 130 0.47 7.07 8.62
C ILE A 130 1.05 6.04 9.57
N ALA A 131 1.06 4.77 9.18
CA ALA A 131 1.67 3.71 9.97
C ALA A 131 3.20 3.73 9.80
N ALA A 132 3.94 3.69 10.91
CA ALA A 132 5.39 3.52 10.93
C ALA A 132 5.75 2.02 10.97
N CYS A 133 5.35 1.27 9.94
CA CYS A 133 5.53 -0.18 9.86
C CYS A 133 5.95 -0.59 8.45
N ASP A 134 6.76 -1.64 8.31
CA ASP A 134 7.02 -2.26 7.02
C ASP A 134 5.86 -3.21 6.65
N PRO A 135 5.25 -3.08 5.47
CA PRO A 135 4.15 -3.95 5.08
C PRO A 135 4.64 -5.35 4.71
N ILE A 136 3.81 -6.36 5.01
CA ILE A 136 3.93 -7.71 4.46
C ILE A 136 2.61 -8.03 3.78
N TYR A 137 2.55 -7.75 2.47
CA TYR A 137 1.38 -7.83 1.61
C TYR A 137 0.99 -9.27 1.26
N ARG A 138 0.53 -10.05 2.25
CA ARG A 138 0.09 -11.44 2.06
C ARG A 138 -1.21 -11.56 1.28
N ASP A 139 -1.99 -10.47 1.18
CA ASP A 139 -3.28 -10.44 0.51
C ASP A 139 -3.20 -9.54 -0.72
N ILE A 140 -3.41 -10.13 -1.89
CA ILE A 140 -3.24 -9.47 -3.19
C ILE A 140 -4.51 -9.67 -4.01
N PHE A 141 -5.10 -8.59 -4.48
CA PHE A 141 -6.29 -8.59 -5.31
C PHE A 141 -5.92 -8.17 -6.72
N ILE A 142 -6.26 -8.99 -7.71
CA ILE A 142 -6.11 -8.68 -9.12
C ILE A 142 -7.50 -8.42 -9.69
N PHE A 143 -7.71 -7.20 -10.18
CA PHE A 143 -8.95 -6.76 -10.81
C PHE A 143 -8.83 -6.94 -12.32
N LYS A 144 -9.86 -7.50 -12.93
CA LYS A 144 -9.92 -7.69 -14.39
C LYS A 144 -11.22 -7.18 -14.96
N MET A 145 -11.14 -6.74 -16.22
CA MET A 145 -12.26 -6.41 -17.08
C MET A 145 -12.08 -7.17 -18.39
N ASN A 146 -13.07 -7.92 -18.84
CA ASN A 146 -12.97 -8.72 -20.06
C ASN A 146 -11.71 -9.62 -20.09
N LYS A 147 -11.35 -10.20 -18.93
CA LYS A 147 -10.14 -11.04 -18.71
C LYS A 147 -8.79 -10.32 -18.75
N GLU A 148 -8.75 -9.02 -19.05
CA GLU A 148 -7.56 -8.18 -19.00
C GLU A 148 -7.40 -7.58 -17.59
N GLU A 149 -6.18 -7.53 -17.07
CA GLU A 149 -5.92 -6.91 -15.77
C GLU A 149 -6.08 -5.38 -15.85
N THR A 150 -7.01 -4.85 -15.06
CA THR A 150 -7.25 -3.40 -14.93
C THR A 150 -6.57 -2.80 -13.71
N GLY A 151 -6.25 -3.62 -12.71
CA GLY A 151 -5.47 -3.16 -11.57
C GLY A 151 -5.16 -4.21 -10.52
N MET A 152 -4.45 -3.76 -9.49
CA MET A 152 -4.00 -4.57 -8.38
C MET A 152 -4.07 -3.80 -7.06
N ALA A 153 -4.48 -4.49 -6.00
CA ALA A 153 -4.34 -4.03 -4.62
C ALA A 153 -3.50 -5.03 -3.82
N LYS A 154 -2.50 -4.55 -3.10
CA LYS A 154 -1.71 -5.32 -2.13
C LYS A 154 -2.04 -4.81 -0.74
N ILE A 155 -2.43 -5.68 0.18
CA ILE A 155 -2.95 -5.31 1.51
C ILE A 155 -2.17 -6.04 2.60
N CYS A 156 -1.68 -5.28 3.59
CA CYS A 156 -1.14 -5.81 4.82
C CYS A 156 -2.21 -5.66 5.92
N PHE A 157 -2.99 -6.71 6.16
CA PHE A 157 -4.05 -6.68 7.17
C PHE A 157 -3.57 -6.55 8.62
N LYS A 158 -2.27 -6.73 8.88
CA LYS A 158 -1.66 -6.59 10.21
C LYS A 158 -1.46 -5.13 10.59
N CYS A 159 -0.84 -4.34 9.72
CA CYS A 159 -0.55 -2.92 9.98
C CYS A 159 -1.48 -1.95 9.24
N GLY A 160 -2.35 -2.46 8.37
CA GLY A 160 -3.31 -1.65 7.62
C GLY A 160 -2.72 -0.92 6.42
N LEU A 161 -1.44 -1.14 6.09
CA LEU A 161 -0.81 -0.58 4.91
C LEU A 161 -1.29 -1.26 3.62
N TYR A 162 -1.22 -0.51 2.53
CA TYR A 162 -1.75 -0.91 1.23
C TYR A 162 -0.90 -0.34 0.10
N SER A 163 -0.99 -0.99 -1.05
CA SER A 163 -0.50 -0.47 -2.32
C SER A 163 -1.56 -0.69 -3.40
N PHE A 164 -1.77 0.30 -4.25
CA PHE A 164 -2.71 0.23 -5.37
C PHE A 164 -1.97 0.56 -6.67
N SER A 165 -2.27 -0.18 -7.74
CA SER A 165 -1.65 0.08 -9.04
C SER A 165 -2.25 1.28 -9.76
N ASN A 166 -3.46 1.74 -9.39
CA ASN A 166 -4.05 2.95 -9.97
C ASN A 166 -3.53 4.19 -9.24
N LYS A 167 -2.56 4.87 -9.86
CA LYS A 167 -1.96 6.11 -9.32
C LYS A 167 -2.86 7.35 -9.43
N SER A 168 -3.94 7.28 -10.19
CA SER A 168 -4.91 8.38 -10.31
C SER A 168 -5.98 8.36 -9.21
N ALA A 169 -6.07 7.26 -8.45
CA ALA A 169 -6.97 7.17 -7.31
C ALA A 169 -6.39 7.93 -6.11
N ILE A 170 -7.25 8.68 -5.42
CA ILE A 170 -6.89 9.35 -4.16
C ILE A 170 -7.16 8.36 -3.02
N VAL A 171 -6.09 7.91 -2.36
CA VAL A 171 -6.12 6.75 -1.46
C VAL A 171 -5.69 7.10 -0.03
N ASP A 172 -5.39 8.36 0.26
CA ASP A 172 -4.91 8.86 1.55
C ASP A 172 -5.86 8.52 2.71
N CYS A 173 -7.16 8.50 2.42
CA CYS A 173 -8.21 8.16 3.37
C CYS A 173 -8.61 6.67 3.37
N PHE A 174 -7.94 5.83 2.59
CA PHE A 174 -8.25 4.40 2.59
C PHE A 174 -7.99 3.78 3.96
N ASN A 175 -8.85 2.85 4.38
CA ASN A 175 -8.90 2.27 5.72
C ASN A 175 -9.33 3.23 6.85
N MET A 176 -9.81 4.44 6.53
CA MET A 176 -10.36 5.36 7.55
C MET A 176 -11.87 5.21 7.76
N ASN A 177 -12.56 4.41 6.93
CA ASN A 177 -14.01 4.18 7.00
C ASN A 177 -14.37 2.68 7.14
N GLY A 178 -13.44 1.88 7.66
CA GLY A 178 -13.63 0.45 7.94
C GLY A 178 -13.51 -0.47 6.71
N GLU A 179 -12.87 0.01 5.64
CA GLU A 179 -12.67 -0.70 4.39
C GLU A 179 -12.00 -2.07 4.60
N LEU A 180 -10.92 -2.14 5.40
CA LEU A 180 -10.22 -3.40 5.65
C LEU A 180 -11.04 -4.38 6.49
N SER A 181 -11.83 -3.90 7.45
CA SER A 181 -12.72 -4.76 8.24
C SER A 181 -13.80 -5.39 7.35
N ARG A 182 -14.37 -4.62 6.42
CA ARG A 182 -15.33 -5.12 5.43
C ARG A 182 -14.66 -6.11 4.48
N LEU A 183 -13.47 -5.80 3.98
CA LEU A 183 -12.73 -6.67 3.09
C LEU A 183 -12.39 -8.03 3.75
N LYS A 184 -11.94 -8.03 5.01
CA LYS A 184 -11.72 -9.26 5.80
C LYS A 184 -12.99 -10.11 5.89
N LYS A 185 -14.14 -9.48 6.12
CA LYS A 185 -15.44 -10.16 6.17
C LYS A 185 -15.78 -10.81 4.82
N ILE A 186 -15.63 -10.07 3.72
CA ILE A 186 -15.87 -10.60 2.37
C ILE A 186 -15.00 -11.82 2.09
N ILE A 187 -13.68 -11.76 2.38
CA ILE A 187 -12.76 -12.89 2.18
C ILE A 187 -13.23 -14.11 2.99
N SER A 188 -13.57 -13.91 4.27
CA SER A 188 -13.99 -15.01 5.15
C SER A 188 -15.29 -15.67 4.68
N GLU A 189 -16.26 -14.89 4.22
CA GLU A 189 -17.53 -15.42 3.71
C GLU A 189 -17.40 -16.02 2.32
N ASN A 190 -16.50 -15.49 1.47
CA ASN A 190 -16.24 -16.02 0.14
C ASN A 190 -15.65 -17.45 0.19
N LYS A 191 -14.84 -17.76 1.21
CA LYS A 191 -14.32 -19.12 1.43
C LYS A 191 -15.40 -20.14 1.83
N LYS A 192 -16.60 -19.69 2.21
CA LYS A 192 -17.73 -20.55 2.64
C LYS A 192 -18.78 -20.77 1.56
N SER A 193 -18.71 -20.04 0.45
CA SER A 193 -19.67 -20.11 -0.67
C SER A 193 -19.18 -21.01 -1.79
#